data_AF-A0A2E0QXI1-F1
#
_entry.id   AF-A0A2E0QXI1-F1
#
_cell.length_a   1.000
_cell.length_b   1.000
_cell.length_c   1.000
_cell.angle_alpha   90.00
_cell.angle_beta   90.00
_cell.angle_gamma   90.00
#
_symmetry.space_group_name_H-M   'P 1'
#
loop_
_entity.id
_entity.type
_entity.pdbx_description
1 polymer ?
#
loop_
_entity_poly.entity_id
_entity_poly.type
_entity_poly.pdbx_seq_one_letter_code
_entity_poly.pdbx_strand_id
1 'polypeptide(L)'
;MEVALNELDDIELAKLEKAVSALKRITGVGGDSSTSVMVGAAIAGNERRIEALKAEGAGDPESRERKEEARYQYLAIAYLADQEQGLTSAERAQYGSFLERPFFTRADFTELNGFYGSAYDRLSDRGKAEMSHRVWEGIRQGEYLFTDLPENVKEKESERLYALLADTEKIAANLQRIPSEDRKEFMAAMEAGRKEEAARILNGEGFRDNVALSPTAEIVSRESSSSREEDDRSIEEKGSGELTLNDVECPRISEVSKTGADASVQLKF
;
A
#
# COMPACT_ATOMS: atom_id res chain seq x y z
N MET A 1 -20.66 -27.32 0.75
CA MET A 1 -19.84 -26.10 0.71
C MET A 1 -18.41 -26.37 0.18
N GLU A 2 -18.15 -27.57 -0.35
CA GLU A 2 -16.86 -27.97 -0.96
C GLU A 2 -16.78 -27.61 -2.47
N VAL A 3 -17.93 -27.59 -3.16
CA VAL A 3 -18.00 -27.38 -4.62
C VAL A 3 -17.65 -25.95 -5.04
N ALA A 4 -18.00 -24.95 -4.22
CA ALA A 4 -17.72 -23.54 -4.52
C ALA A 4 -16.24 -23.15 -4.35
N LEU A 5 -15.45 -23.96 -3.62
CA LEU A 5 -14.04 -23.71 -3.36
C LEU A 5 -13.16 -24.16 -4.54
N ASN A 6 -13.48 -25.31 -5.14
CA ASN A 6 -12.79 -25.78 -6.35
C ASN A 6 -13.00 -24.82 -7.53
N GLU A 7 -14.18 -24.23 -7.67
CA GLU A 7 -14.46 -23.23 -8.72
C GLU A 7 -13.62 -21.96 -8.57
N LEU A 8 -13.27 -21.57 -7.34
CA LEU A 8 -12.42 -20.41 -7.07
C LEU A 8 -10.94 -20.71 -7.34
N ASP A 9 -10.47 -21.90 -6.96
CA ASP A 9 -9.11 -22.36 -7.26
C ASP A 9 -8.90 -22.49 -8.77
N ASP A 10 -9.91 -22.96 -9.52
CA ASP A 10 -9.89 -23.01 -10.98
C ASP A 10 -9.81 -21.60 -11.61
N ILE A 11 -10.48 -20.61 -11.02
CA ILE A 11 -10.43 -19.20 -11.46
C ILE A 11 -9.07 -18.57 -11.16
N GLU A 12 -8.49 -18.81 -9.96
CA GLU A 12 -7.15 -18.33 -9.60
C GLU A 12 -6.08 -18.96 -10.48
N LEU A 13 -6.17 -20.27 -10.70
CA LEU A 13 -5.27 -21.02 -11.58
C LEU A 13 -5.35 -20.49 -13.02
N ALA A 14 -6.54 -20.24 -13.55
CA ALA A 14 -6.71 -19.63 -14.86
C ALA A 14 -6.12 -18.20 -14.94
N LYS A 15 -6.24 -17.40 -13.87
CA LYS A 15 -5.64 -16.06 -13.81
C LYS A 15 -4.12 -16.10 -13.77
N LEU A 16 -3.55 -16.98 -12.95
CA LEU A 16 -2.11 -17.17 -12.82
C LEU A 16 -1.50 -17.74 -14.10
N GLU A 17 -2.14 -18.73 -14.73
CA GLU A 17 -1.71 -19.27 -16.02
C GLU A 17 -1.74 -18.19 -17.12
N LYS A 18 -2.75 -17.31 -17.09
CA LYS A 18 -2.84 -16.15 -17.99
C LYS A 18 -1.74 -15.12 -17.73
N ALA A 19 -1.43 -14.84 -16.46
CA ALA A 19 -0.35 -13.93 -16.06
C ALA A 19 1.03 -14.46 -16.47
N VAL A 20 1.32 -15.74 -16.21
CA VAL A 20 2.54 -16.43 -16.67
C VAL A 20 2.65 -16.39 -18.19
N SER A 21 1.55 -16.66 -18.90
CA SER A 21 1.53 -16.62 -20.36
C SER A 21 1.79 -15.21 -20.91
N ALA A 22 1.26 -14.17 -20.27
CA ALA A 22 1.52 -12.78 -20.65
C ALA A 22 2.98 -12.38 -20.40
N LEU A 23 3.53 -12.73 -19.23
CA LEU A 23 4.92 -12.48 -18.86
C LEU A 23 5.91 -13.23 -19.77
N LYS A 24 5.63 -14.50 -20.10
CA LYS A 24 6.44 -15.29 -21.03
C LYS A 24 6.46 -14.71 -22.45
N ARG A 25 5.36 -14.10 -22.90
CA ARG A 25 5.32 -13.37 -24.18
C ARG A 25 6.20 -12.12 -24.15
N ILE A 26 6.19 -11.38 -23.05
CA ILE A 26 7.04 -10.19 -22.87
C ILE A 26 8.53 -10.57 -22.94
N THR A 27 8.94 -11.68 -22.32
CA THR A 27 10.32 -12.18 -22.41
C THR A 27 10.66 -12.80 -23.77
N GLY A 28 9.69 -13.40 -24.46
CA GLY A 28 9.89 -14.05 -25.76
C GLY A 28 10.03 -13.09 -26.95
N VAL A 29 9.65 -11.82 -26.80
CA VAL A 29 9.68 -10.79 -27.86
C VAL A 29 10.98 -9.95 -27.85
N GLY A 30 11.95 -10.28 -26.99
CA GLY A 30 13.31 -9.69 -27.03
C GLY A 30 13.51 -8.48 -26.10
N GLY A 31 13.18 -8.63 -24.81
CA GLY A 31 13.48 -7.61 -23.79
C GLY A 31 14.94 -7.64 -23.32
N ASP A 32 15.46 -6.47 -22.94
CA ASP A 32 16.81 -6.30 -22.39
C ASP A 32 17.09 -7.20 -21.16
N SER A 33 18.36 -7.56 -20.93
CA SER A 33 18.79 -8.55 -19.94
C SER A 33 18.36 -8.25 -18.50
N SER A 34 18.24 -6.96 -18.12
CA SER A 34 17.78 -6.54 -16.79
C SER A 34 16.27 -6.77 -16.59
N THR A 35 15.46 -6.47 -17.60
CA THR A 35 14.01 -6.74 -17.63
C THR A 35 13.74 -8.24 -17.66
N SER A 36 14.60 -9.02 -18.32
CA SER A 36 14.52 -10.48 -18.37
C SER A 36 14.69 -11.13 -16.99
N VAL A 37 15.56 -10.61 -16.12
CA VAL A 37 15.77 -11.14 -14.76
C VAL A 37 14.58 -10.86 -13.85
N MET A 38 14.04 -9.63 -13.86
CA MET A 38 12.87 -9.28 -13.05
C MET A 38 11.60 -10.02 -13.49
N VAL A 39 11.37 -10.10 -14.81
CA VAL A 39 10.24 -10.85 -15.36
C VAL A 39 10.42 -12.36 -15.14
N GLY A 40 11.65 -12.86 -15.18
CA GLY A 40 11.98 -14.25 -14.85
C GLY A 40 11.66 -14.61 -13.39
N ALA A 41 11.95 -13.71 -12.45
CA ALA A 41 11.57 -13.90 -11.05
C ALA A 41 10.04 -13.92 -10.85
N ALA A 42 9.32 -13.04 -11.54
CA ALA A 42 7.85 -13.02 -11.52
C ALA A 42 7.22 -14.27 -12.16
N ILE A 43 7.80 -14.77 -13.26
CA ILE A 43 7.39 -16.04 -13.89
C ILE A 43 7.60 -17.20 -12.92
N ALA A 44 8.80 -17.31 -12.33
CA ALA A 44 9.12 -18.39 -11.38
C ALA A 44 8.24 -18.34 -10.12
N GLY A 45 7.91 -17.15 -9.62
CA GLY A 45 6.98 -16.98 -8.49
C GLY A 45 5.57 -17.46 -8.82
N ASN A 46 5.04 -17.06 -9.99
CA ASN A 46 3.71 -17.49 -10.43
C ASN A 46 3.66 -18.98 -10.80
N GLU A 47 4.72 -19.56 -11.37
CA GLU A 47 4.80 -20.99 -11.67
C GLU A 47 4.83 -21.83 -10.39
N ARG A 48 5.60 -21.42 -9.37
CA ARG A 48 5.55 -22.06 -8.04
C ARG A 48 4.15 -22.00 -7.43
N ARG A 49 3.42 -20.91 -7.64
CA ARG A 49 2.04 -20.74 -7.17
C ARG A 49 1.08 -21.69 -7.90
N ILE A 50 1.23 -21.86 -9.20
CA ILE A 50 0.48 -22.84 -10.00
C ILE A 50 0.79 -24.27 -9.55
N GLU A 51 2.07 -24.60 -9.32
CA GLU A 51 2.45 -25.92 -8.80
C GLU A 51 1.93 -26.17 -7.38
N ALA A 52 1.94 -25.16 -6.52
CA ALA A 52 1.38 -25.24 -5.17
C ALA A 52 -0.14 -25.48 -5.20
N LEU A 53 -0.88 -24.78 -6.07
CA LEU A 53 -2.31 -24.99 -6.30
C LEU A 53 -2.60 -26.38 -6.88
N LYS A 54 -1.76 -26.88 -7.78
CA LYS A 54 -1.92 -28.22 -8.38
C LYS A 54 -1.56 -29.36 -7.41
N ALA A 55 -0.70 -29.10 -6.43
CA ALA A 55 -0.29 -30.07 -5.40
C ALA A 55 -1.25 -30.14 -4.19
N GLU A 56 -2.25 -29.26 -4.10
CA GLU A 56 -3.10 -29.03 -2.93
C GLU A 56 -4.21 -30.07 -2.65
N GLY A 57 -4.30 -31.13 -3.46
CA GLY A 57 -5.29 -32.20 -3.25
C GLY A 57 -5.03 -33.18 -2.09
N ALA A 58 -3.94 -33.07 -1.32
CA ALA A 58 -3.48 -34.16 -0.44
C ALA A 58 -2.78 -33.73 0.88
N GLY A 59 -3.24 -32.71 1.60
CA GLY A 59 -2.61 -32.22 2.83
C GLY A 59 -3.43 -32.40 4.13
N ASP A 60 -2.73 -32.64 5.25
CA ASP A 60 -3.25 -32.69 6.63
C ASP A 60 -3.88 -31.35 7.09
N PRO A 61 -4.91 -31.33 7.96
CA PRO A 61 -5.71 -30.12 8.26
C PRO A 61 -4.93 -28.96 8.91
N GLU A 62 -3.99 -29.23 9.82
CA GLU A 62 -3.19 -28.15 10.44
C GLU A 62 -2.24 -27.50 9.42
N SER A 63 -1.74 -28.30 8.48
CA SER A 63 -0.93 -27.80 7.36
C SER A 63 -1.77 -27.02 6.36
N ARG A 64 -3.08 -27.25 6.29
CA ARG A 64 -4.01 -26.51 5.45
C ARG A 64 -4.32 -25.15 6.06
N GLU A 65 -4.62 -25.09 7.36
CA GLU A 65 -4.92 -23.84 8.09
C GLU A 65 -3.75 -22.85 8.06
N ARG A 66 -2.53 -23.29 8.40
CA ARG A 66 -1.33 -22.42 8.33
C ARG A 66 -1.04 -21.91 6.92
N LYS A 67 -1.34 -22.71 5.90
CA LYS A 67 -1.18 -22.31 4.49
C LYS A 67 -2.28 -21.33 4.07
N GLU A 68 -3.49 -21.49 4.57
CA GLU A 68 -4.62 -20.59 4.35
C GLU A 68 -4.37 -19.23 5.00
N GLU A 69 -3.85 -19.19 6.22
CA GLU A 69 -3.40 -17.96 6.88
C GLU A 69 -2.31 -17.23 6.09
N ALA A 70 -1.28 -17.96 5.63
CA ALA A 70 -0.22 -17.39 4.80
C ALA A 70 -0.77 -16.85 3.46
N ARG A 71 -1.79 -17.49 2.88
CA ARG A 71 -2.50 -17.00 1.67
C ARG A 71 -3.23 -15.70 1.94
N TYR A 72 -3.97 -15.62 3.04
CA TYR A 72 -4.68 -14.39 3.41
C TYR A 72 -3.73 -13.23 3.65
N GLN A 73 -2.60 -13.48 4.31
CA GLN A 73 -1.55 -12.47 4.51
C GLN A 73 -0.99 -11.98 3.19
N TYR A 74 -0.66 -12.89 2.27
CA TYR A 74 -0.17 -12.53 0.94
C TYR A 74 -1.18 -11.69 0.15
N LEU A 75 -2.45 -12.09 0.13
CA LEU A 75 -3.52 -11.34 -0.55
C LEU A 75 -3.73 -9.95 0.06
N ALA A 76 -3.65 -9.84 1.40
CA ALA A 76 -3.74 -8.56 2.09
C ALA A 76 -2.58 -7.63 1.69
N ILE A 77 -1.34 -8.14 1.63
CA ILE A 77 -0.17 -7.37 1.20
C ILE A 77 -0.30 -6.90 -0.25
N ALA A 78 -0.68 -7.81 -1.15
CA ALA A 78 -0.88 -7.48 -2.57
C ALA A 78 -1.97 -6.40 -2.74
N TYR A 79 -3.05 -6.50 -1.98
CA TYR A 79 -4.11 -5.50 -1.96
C TYR A 79 -3.61 -4.13 -1.48
N LEU A 80 -2.86 -4.09 -0.37
CA LEU A 80 -2.28 -2.84 0.15
C LEU A 80 -1.32 -2.19 -0.85
N ALA A 81 -0.48 -2.99 -1.52
CA ALA A 81 0.42 -2.47 -2.54
C ALA A 81 -0.32 -1.96 -3.79
N ASP A 82 -1.44 -2.60 -4.18
CA ASP A 82 -2.25 -2.17 -5.31
C ASP A 82 -3.01 -0.85 -5.05
N GLN A 83 -3.33 -0.56 -3.79
CA GLN A 83 -3.95 0.72 -3.40
C GLN A 83 -3.02 1.94 -3.61
N GLU A 84 -1.71 1.73 -3.69
CA GLU A 84 -0.72 2.81 -3.86
C GLU A 84 -0.63 3.28 -5.33
N GLN A 85 -1.66 3.99 -5.80
CA GLN A 85 -1.78 4.46 -7.18
C GLN A 85 -0.67 5.45 -7.59
N GLY A 86 0.00 6.09 -6.62
CA GLY A 86 1.12 6.98 -6.86
C GLY A 86 2.42 6.26 -7.25
N LEU A 87 2.48 4.94 -7.11
CA LEU A 87 3.66 4.14 -7.39
C LEU A 87 3.60 3.48 -8.77
N THR A 88 4.77 3.38 -9.43
CA THR A 88 4.91 2.55 -10.64
C THR A 88 4.77 1.07 -10.32
N SER A 89 4.56 0.21 -11.33
CA SER A 89 4.44 -1.24 -11.10
C SER A 89 5.69 -1.86 -10.44
N ALA A 90 6.89 -1.35 -10.76
CA ALA A 90 8.13 -1.81 -10.13
C ALA A 90 8.22 -1.35 -8.66
N GLU A 91 7.80 -0.12 -8.37
CA GLU A 91 7.76 0.43 -7.00
C GLU A 91 6.70 -0.25 -6.14
N ARG A 92 5.53 -0.59 -6.70
CA ARG A 92 4.50 -1.37 -6.00
C ARG A 92 5.00 -2.77 -5.66
N ALA A 93 5.75 -3.42 -6.56
CA ALA A 93 6.37 -4.70 -6.28
C ALA A 93 7.42 -4.61 -5.15
N GLN A 94 8.26 -3.56 -5.17
CA GLN A 94 9.23 -3.31 -4.10
C GLN A 94 8.55 -2.97 -2.77
N TYR A 95 7.49 -2.16 -2.79
CA TYR A 95 6.71 -1.86 -1.60
C TYR A 95 6.03 -3.12 -1.04
N GLY A 96 5.45 -3.97 -1.91
CA GLY A 96 4.90 -5.27 -1.53
C GLY A 96 5.93 -6.16 -0.84
N SER A 97 7.16 -6.25 -1.34
CA SER A 97 8.21 -7.06 -0.70
C SER A 97 8.67 -6.49 0.65
N PHE A 98 8.54 -5.18 0.88
CA PHE A 98 8.72 -4.60 2.21
C PHE A 98 7.57 -4.94 3.16
N LEU A 99 6.34 -4.99 2.67
CA LEU A 99 5.17 -5.34 3.48
C LEU A 99 5.19 -6.79 3.97
N GLU A 100 5.82 -7.69 3.22
CA GLU A 100 6.07 -9.08 3.63
C GLU A 100 7.01 -9.19 4.84
N ARG A 101 7.83 -8.17 5.10
CA ARG A 101 8.76 -8.15 6.23
C ARG A 101 8.02 -7.65 7.48
N PRO A 102 8.16 -8.33 8.65
CA PRO A 102 7.57 -7.85 9.89
C PRO A 102 8.29 -6.59 10.41
N PHE A 103 9.59 -6.49 10.15
CA PHE A 103 10.44 -5.34 10.44
C PHE A 103 11.65 -5.38 9.51
N PHE A 104 12.38 -4.27 9.43
CA PHE A 104 13.63 -4.21 8.68
C PHE A 104 14.82 -4.57 9.55
N THR A 105 15.91 -4.98 8.90
CA THR A 105 17.23 -5.26 9.47
C THR A 105 18.28 -4.40 8.77
N ARG A 106 19.51 -4.40 9.28
CA ARG A 106 20.63 -3.68 8.63
C ARG A 106 20.89 -4.13 7.19
N ALA A 107 20.54 -5.38 6.83
CA ALA A 107 20.69 -5.89 5.47
C ALA A 107 19.79 -5.16 4.46
N ASP A 108 18.71 -4.56 4.93
CA ASP A 108 17.69 -3.92 4.10
C ASP A 108 18.00 -2.44 3.81
N PHE A 109 19.02 -1.88 4.47
CA PHE A 109 19.30 -0.43 4.45
C PHE A 109 19.58 0.12 3.06
N THR A 110 20.22 -0.66 2.18
CA THR A 110 20.44 -0.24 0.80
C THR A 110 19.12 -0.09 0.03
N GLU A 111 18.23 -1.06 0.16
CA GLU A 111 16.91 -1.05 -0.50
C GLU A 111 16.02 0.06 0.07
N LEU A 112 16.00 0.19 1.40
CA LEU A 112 15.26 1.24 2.10
C LEU A 112 15.73 2.63 1.68
N ASN A 113 17.04 2.88 1.65
CA ASN A 113 17.57 4.19 1.29
C ASN A 113 17.18 4.59 -0.14
N GLY A 114 17.22 3.63 -1.08
CA GLY A 114 16.79 3.85 -2.45
C GLY A 114 15.30 4.15 -2.55
N PHE A 115 14.46 3.42 -1.82
CA PHE A 115 13.02 3.62 -1.82
C PHE A 115 12.60 4.93 -1.15
N TYR A 116 13.17 5.27 0.02
CA TYR A 116 12.94 6.53 0.73
C TYR A 116 13.39 7.76 -0.06
N GLY A 117 14.46 7.61 -0.86
CA GLY A 117 14.94 8.68 -1.73
C GLY A 117 14.16 8.88 -3.03
N SER A 118 13.18 8.03 -3.36
CA SER A 118 12.51 8.06 -4.67
C SER A 118 10.99 7.88 -4.63
N ALA A 119 10.51 6.80 -4.02
CA ALA A 119 9.12 6.37 -4.08
C ALA A 119 8.31 6.72 -2.83
N TYR A 120 8.96 6.82 -1.67
CA TYR A 120 8.30 7.05 -0.38
C TYR A 120 7.39 8.27 -0.36
N ASP A 121 7.80 9.40 -0.96
CA ASP A 121 6.99 10.61 -0.96
C ASP A 121 5.66 10.46 -1.73
N ARG A 122 5.60 9.53 -2.70
CA ARG A 122 4.41 9.20 -3.49
C ARG A 122 3.47 8.19 -2.82
N LEU A 123 3.89 7.59 -1.70
CA LEU A 123 3.01 6.74 -0.90
C LEU A 123 1.87 7.58 -0.30
N SER A 124 0.71 6.93 -0.17
CA SER A 124 -0.37 7.39 0.69
C SER A 124 0.09 7.52 2.14
N ASP A 125 -0.65 8.27 2.96
CA ASP A 125 -0.35 8.39 4.40
C ASP A 125 -0.39 7.05 5.12
N ARG A 126 -1.25 6.14 4.64
CA ARG A 126 -1.33 4.75 5.10
C ARG A 126 -0.09 3.97 4.72
N GLY A 127 0.37 4.06 3.47
CA GLY A 127 1.59 3.38 3.04
C GLY A 127 2.83 3.87 3.80
N LYS A 128 2.92 5.18 4.05
CA LYS A 128 3.97 5.77 4.90
C LYS A 128 3.89 5.24 6.33
N ALA A 129 2.68 5.07 6.89
CA ALA A 129 2.50 4.50 8.22
C ALA A 129 2.97 3.04 8.30
N GLU A 130 2.65 2.23 7.30
CA GLU A 130 3.07 0.82 7.21
C GLU A 130 4.60 0.67 7.12
N MET A 131 5.26 1.53 6.33
CA MET A 131 6.73 1.58 6.26
C MET A 131 7.35 2.03 7.58
N SER A 132 6.85 3.15 8.13
CA SER A 132 7.31 3.71 9.40
C SER A 132 7.19 2.69 10.53
N HIS A 133 6.04 1.99 10.62
CA HIS A 133 5.83 0.93 11.60
C HIS A 133 6.94 -0.13 11.57
N ARG A 134 7.30 -0.64 10.39
CA ARG A 134 8.34 -1.67 10.22
C ARG A 134 9.74 -1.15 10.54
N VAL A 135 10.03 0.12 10.20
CA VAL A 135 11.29 0.76 10.59
C VAL A 135 11.42 0.83 12.11
N TRP A 136 10.38 1.33 12.78
CA TRP A 136 10.36 1.46 14.24
C TRP A 136 10.29 0.13 14.96
N GLU A 137 9.65 -0.88 14.37
CA GLU A 137 9.66 -2.24 14.89
C GLU A 137 11.08 -2.82 14.91
N GLY A 138 11.90 -2.58 13.86
CA GLY A 138 13.31 -2.98 13.86
C GLY A 138 14.11 -2.31 14.99
N ILE A 139 13.85 -1.03 15.27
CA ILE A 139 14.47 -0.31 16.41
C ILE A 139 14.00 -0.90 17.74
N ARG A 140 12.71 -1.22 17.86
CA ARG A 140 12.11 -1.81 19.06
C ARG A 140 12.66 -3.20 19.38
N GLN A 141 12.91 -4.01 18.36
CA GLN A 141 13.56 -5.32 18.49
C GLN A 141 15.07 -5.21 18.76
N GLY A 142 15.65 -4.02 18.66
CA GLY A 142 17.07 -3.79 18.89
C GLY A 142 17.97 -4.22 17.72
N GLU A 143 17.41 -4.40 16.52
CA GLU A 143 18.19 -4.73 15.31
C GLU A 143 19.19 -3.63 14.95
N TYR A 144 18.79 -2.36 15.18
CA TYR A 144 19.59 -1.17 14.95
C TYR A 144 19.08 0.01 15.77
N LEU A 145 19.92 1.04 15.91
CA LEU A 145 19.52 2.33 16.48
C LEU A 145 18.93 3.24 15.40
N PHE A 146 18.13 4.24 15.77
CA PHE A 146 17.63 5.24 14.82
C PHE A 146 18.79 5.96 14.11
N THR A 147 19.88 6.22 14.83
CA THR A 147 21.10 6.83 14.25
C THR A 147 21.81 5.96 13.22
N ASP A 148 21.59 4.65 13.22
CA ASP A 148 22.20 3.72 12.26
C ASP A 148 21.48 3.75 10.89
N LEU A 149 20.24 4.26 10.85
CA LEU A 149 19.43 4.28 9.65
C LEU A 149 20.08 5.12 8.53
N PRO A 150 19.81 4.78 7.25
CA PRO A 150 20.24 5.60 6.13
C PRO A 150 19.70 7.03 6.21
N GLU A 151 20.44 8.00 5.66
CA GLU A 151 20.12 9.43 5.79
C GLU A 151 18.71 9.78 5.33
N ASN A 152 18.29 9.28 4.15
CA ASN A 152 16.95 9.52 3.63
C ASN A 152 15.86 8.95 4.55
N VAL A 153 16.13 7.81 5.19
CA VAL A 153 15.17 7.18 6.12
C VAL A 153 15.09 8.00 7.41
N LYS A 154 16.24 8.37 7.99
CA LYS A 154 16.28 9.21 9.20
C LYS A 154 15.54 10.53 9.00
N GLU A 155 15.79 11.21 7.89
CA GLU A 155 15.15 12.48 7.57
C GLU A 155 13.63 12.34 7.51
N LYS A 156 13.13 11.43 6.66
CA LYS A 156 11.69 11.24 6.45
C LYS A 156 10.95 10.73 7.69
N GLU A 157 11.56 9.83 8.47
CA GLU A 157 10.96 9.35 9.71
C GLU A 157 10.96 10.43 10.81
N SER A 158 12.02 11.24 10.89
CA SER A 158 12.07 12.37 11.84
C SER A 158 11.03 13.44 11.49
N GLU A 159 10.92 13.81 10.21
CA GLU A 159 9.91 14.76 9.72
C GLU A 159 8.49 14.26 9.97
N ARG A 160 8.22 12.99 9.67
CA ARG A 160 6.92 12.37 9.90
C ARG A 160 6.57 12.37 11.39
N LEU A 161 7.48 11.93 12.25
CA LEU A 161 7.25 11.90 13.69
C LEU A 161 7.07 13.31 14.26
N TYR A 162 7.85 14.28 13.78
CA TYR A 162 7.65 15.69 14.15
C TYR A 162 6.25 16.18 13.79
N ALA A 163 5.76 15.90 12.57
CA ALA A 163 4.42 16.28 12.16
C ALA A 163 3.32 15.64 13.03
N LEU A 164 3.51 14.38 13.45
CA LEU A 164 2.58 13.68 14.35
C LEU A 164 2.58 14.27 15.77
N LEU A 165 3.73 14.73 16.27
CA LEU A 165 3.86 15.30 17.60
C LEU A 165 3.46 16.79 17.68
N ALA A 166 3.62 17.52 16.57
CA ALA A 166 3.24 18.93 16.49
C ALA A 166 1.72 19.13 16.53
N ASP A 167 0.93 18.15 16.09
CA ASP A 167 -0.54 18.19 16.15
C ASP A 167 -1.04 17.79 17.56
N THR A 168 -0.89 18.70 18.53
CA THR A 168 -1.20 18.46 19.95
C THR A 168 -2.64 18.03 20.23
N GLU A 169 -3.59 18.34 19.36
CA GLU A 169 -5.01 17.97 19.51
C GLU A 169 -5.28 16.52 19.09
N LYS A 170 -4.40 15.94 18.25
CA LYS A 170 -4.57 14.61 17.64
C LYS A 170 -3.41 13.67 17.91
N ILE A 171 -2.60 13.94 18.94
CA ILE A 171 -1.50 13.04 19.30
C ILE A 171 -2.07 11.69 19.70
N ALA A 172 -1.61 10.68 18.98
CA ALA A 172 -1.90 9.28 19.21
C ALA A 172 -1.67 8.86 20.67
N ALA A 173 -2.54 8.02 21.22
CA ALA A 173 -2.47 7.62 22.64
C ALA A 173 -1.14 6.95 23.02
N ASN A 174 -0.52 6.24 22.08
CA ASN A 174 0.83 5.68 22.24
C ASN A 174 1.91 6.77 22.26
N LEU A 175 1.86 7.77 21.37
CA LEU A 175 2.83 8.87 21.37
C LEU A 175 2.73 9.75 22.62
N GLN A 176 1.55 9.82 23.25
CA GLN A 176 1.38 10.49 24.54
C GLN A 176 2.15 9.82 25.69
N ARG A 177 2.48 8.52 25.58
CA ARG A 177 3.25 7.78 26.59
C ARG A 177 4.74 8.07 26.57
N ILE A 178 5.25 8.66 25.48
CA ILE A 178 6.63 9.16 25.42
C ILE A 178 6.78 10.22 26.52
N PRO A 179 7.89 10.27 27.28
CA PRO A 179 8.11 11.32 28.26
C PRO A 179 7.96 12.71 27.65
N SER A 180 7.32 13.63 28.37
CA SER A 180 7.06 14.98 27.83
C SER A 180 8.33 15.78 27.58
N GLU A 181 9.39 15.50 28.34
CA GLU A 181 10.71 16.12 28.17
C GLU A 181 11.33 15.65 26.85
N ASP A 182 11.42 14.34 26.62
CA ASP A 182 11.91 13.73 25.38
C ASP A 182 11.20 14.29 24.12
N ARG A 183 9.86 14.43 24.16
CA ARG A 183 9.10 15.03 23.06
C ARG A 183 9.51 16.48 22.81
N LYS A 184 9.62 17.29 23.86
CA LYS A 184 9.98 18.71 23.75
C LYS A 184 11.40 18.88 23.25
N GLU A 185 12.35 18.09 23.75
CA GLU A 185 13.73 18.11 23.29
C GLU A 185 13.83 17.74 21.81
N PHE A 186 13.14 16.68 21.40
CA PHE A 186 13.09 16.27 19.99
C PHE A 186 12.52 17.37 19.09
N MET A 187 11.36 17.94 19.44
CA MET A 187 10.73 19.01 18.66
C MET A 187 11.64 20.26 18.60
N ALA A 188 12.23 20.66 19.72
CA ALA A 188 13.15 21.81 19.76
C ALA A 188 14.42 21.58 18.92
N ALA A 189 14.95 20.35 18.89
CA ALA A 189 16.08 20.01 18.02
C ALA A 189 15.70 20.08 16.53
N MET A 190 14.51 19.57 16.17
CA MET A 190 13.98 19.65 14.80
C MET A 190 13.73 21.09 14.34
N GLU A 191 13.06 21.91 15.16
CA GLU A 191 12.80 23.33 14.87
C GLU A 191 14.08 24.16 14.72
N ALA A 192 15.12 23.81 15.47
CA ALA A 192 16.43 24.45 15.36
C ALA A 192 17.31 23.91 14.22
N GLY A 193 16.81 22.94 13.43
CA GLY A 193 17.57 22.31 12.34
C GLY A 193 18.72 21.41 12.80
N ARG A 194 18.75 20.99 14.07
CA ARG A 194 19.80 20.13 14.65
C ARG A 194 19.50 18.65 14.41
N LYS A 195 19.56 18.22 13.14
CA LYS A 195 19.13 16.89 12.68
C LYS A 195 19.84 15.74 13.41
N GLU A 196 21.14 15.82 13.66
CA GLU A 196 21.91 14.77 14.33
C GLU A 196 21.63 14.68 15.83
N GLU A 197 21.19 15.77 16.45
CA GLU A 197 20.75 15.79 17.84
C GLU A 197 19.35 15.18 17.95
N ALA A 198 18.43 15.59 17.07
CA ALA A 198 17.10 15.01 16.98
C ALA A 198 17.17 13.48 16.79
N ALA A 199 17.99 12.99 15.86
CA ALA A 199 18.18 11.56 15.64
C ALA A 199 18.74 10.82 16.87
N ARG A 200 19.59 11.47 17.67
CA ARG A 200 20.11 10.89 18.92
C ARG A 200 19.04 10.79 20.00
N ILE A 201 18.17 11.78 20.12
CA ILE A 201 17.03 11.76 21.05
C ILE A 201 16.08 10.60 20.70
N LEU A 202 15.87 10.34 19.41
CA LEU A 202 15.03 9.24 18.93
C LEU A 202 15.57 7.83 19.26
N ASN A 203 16.83 7.69 19.69
CA ASN A 203 17.34 6.43 20.23
C ASN A 203 16.83 6.13 21.66
N GLY A 204 16.20 7.11 22.34
CA GLY A 204 15.69 6.95 23.69
C GLY A 204 14.59 5.89 23.79
N GLU A 205 14.55 5.18 24.93
CA GLU A 205 13.58 4.09 25.17
C GLU A 205 12.12 4.56 25.05
N GLY A 206 11.85 5.80 25.47
CA GLY A 206 10.53 6.42 25.34
C GLY A 206 10.01 6.40 23.91
N PHE A 207 10.84 6.78 22.93
CA PHE A 207 10.46 6.74 21.51
C PHE A 207 10.41 5.32 20.97
N ARG A 208 11.46 4.53 21.21
CA ARG A 208 11.58 3.14 20.75
C ARG A 208 10.34 2.31 21.09
N ASP A 209 9.85 2.44 22.31
CA ASP A 209 8.81 1.56 22.84
C ASP A 209 7.39 2.01 22.45
N ASN A 210 7.22 3.26 21.98
CA ASN A 210 5.90 3.87 21.80
C ASN A 210 5.58 4.33 20.37
N VAL A 211 6.55 4.52 19.47
CA VAL A 211 6.27 5.01 18.11
C VAL A 211 5.62 3.94 17.21
N ALA A 212 5.99 2.66 17.35
CA ALA A 212 5.52 1.58 16.46
C ALA A 212 4.10 1.04 16.75
N LEU A 213 3.36 1.55 17.74
CA LEU A 213 2.21 0.85 18.31
C LEU A 213 0.88 0.89 17.52
N SER A 214 0.84 1.37 16.28
CA SER A 214 -0.31 1.08 15.40
C SER A 214 -0.07 1.36 13.91
N PRO A 215 -0.19 0.34 13.03
CA PRO A 215 -0.38 0.56 11.59
C PRO A 215 -1.84 0.94 11.26
N THR A 216 -2.81 0.57 12.09
CA THR A 216 -4.21 0.41 11.66
C THR A 216 -5.28 1.11 12.51
N ALA A 217 -5.02 1.50 13.76
CA ALA A 217 -6.09 2.01 14.62
C ALA A 217 -6.50 3.47 14.33
N GLU A 218 -5.61 4.32 13.81
CA GLU A 218 -5.88 5.77 13.73
C GLU A 218 -6.27 6.28 12.35
N ILE A 219 -5.88 5.61 11.27
CA ILE A 219 -6.18 6.07 9.90
C ILE A 219 -7.67 5.87 9.56
N VAL A 220 -8.28 4.81 10.09
CA VAL A 220 -9.72 4.54 9.93
C VAL A 220 -10.56 5.66 10.56
N SER A 221 -10.11 6.29 11.65
CA SER A 221 -10.82 7.40 12.29
C SER A 221 -10.75 8.70 11.48
N ARG A 222 -9.73 8.87 10.63
CA ARG A 222 -9.54 10.10 9.82
C ARG A 222 -10.30 10.06 8.49
N GLU A 223 -10.48 8.88 7.89
CA GLU A 223 -11.28 8.74 6.65
C GLU A 223 -12.79 8.66 6.92
N SER A 224 -13.21 8.17 8.10
CA SER A 224 -14.63 8.09 8.47
C SER A 224 -15.24 9.41 8.98
N SER A 225 -14.43 10.44 9.22
CA SER A 225 -14.88 11.77 9.68
C SER A 225 -14.93 12.82 8.55
N SER A 226 -14.54 12.49 7.32
CA SER A 226 -14.50 13.42 6.18
C SER A 226 -15.73 13.37 5.25
N SER A 227 -16.82 12.70 5.65
CA SER A 227 -18.01 12.54 4.80
C SER A 227 -19.33 12.76 5.57
N ARG A 228 -19.46 13.87 6.30
CA ARG A 228 -20.78 14.31 6.78
C ARG A 228 -20.83 15.75 7.31
N GLU A 229 -20.59 16.72 6.44
CA GLU A 229 -21.00 18.10 6.72
C GLU A 229 -21.21 18.81 5.39
N GLU A 230 -22.49 18.91 5.00
CA GLU A 230 -23.13 19.94 4.13
C GLU A 230 -24.37 19.33 3.46
N ASP A 231 -25.53 19.42 4.14
CA ASP A 231 -26.74 20.01 3.53
C ASP A 231 -27.81 20.17 4.62
N ASP A 232 -27.73 21.28 5.35
CA ASP A 232 -28.87 21.78 6.12
C ASP A 232 -29.05 23.27 5.78
N ARG A 233 -29.78 23.51 4.68
CA ARG A 233 -30.35 24.81 4.36
C ARG A 233 -31.86 24.66 4.18
N SER A 234 -32.56 24.94 5.28
CA SER A 234 -33.76 25.76 5.39
C SER A 234 -34.57 25.96 4.09
N ILE A 235 -35.67 25.23 3.95
CA ILE A 235 -36.77 25.61 3.06
C ILE A 235 -37.86 26.23 3.93
N GLU A 236 -37.94 27.57 3.89
CA GLU A 236 -39.10 28.31 4.34
C GLU A 236 -40.27 28.09 3.37
N GLU A 237 -41.38 27.75 4.01
CA GLU A 237 -42.76 27.62 3.56
C GLU A 237 -43.27 28.88 2.83
N LYS A 238 -43.67 28.77 1.55
CA LYS A 238 -44.84 29.50 0.97
C LYS A 238 -45.45 28.77 -0.24
N GLY A 239 -46.73 28.40 -0.09
CA GLY A 239 -47.76 28.73 -1.08
C GLY A 239 -48.04 27.76 -2.24
N SER A 240 -49.07 26.93 -2.05
CA SER A 240 -50.20 26.67 -2.97
C SER A 240 -49.95 26.68 -4.49
N GLY A 241 -50.11 25.52 -5.13
CA GLY A 241 -50.21 25.42 -6.59
C GLY A 241 -50.49 24.00 -7.07
N GLU A 242 -51.77 23.71 -7.27
CA GLU A 242 -52.37 22.58 -7.97
C GLU A 242 -51.72 22.30 -9.34
N LEU A 243 -51.55 21.02 -9.73
CA LEU A 243 -51.91 20.42 -11.05
C LEU A 243 -51.13 19.14 -11.43
N THR A 244 -51.91 18.06 -11.57
CA THR A 244 -51.91 16.98 -12.59
C THR A 244 -50.68 16.09 -12.85
N LEU A 245 -50.92 14.78 -12.65
CA LEU A 245 -50.26 13.68 -13.35
C LEU A 245 -50.43 13.82 -14.87
N ASN A 246 -49.36 13.65 -15.64
CA ASN A 246 -49.38 13.07 -16.98
C ASN A 246 -47.99 12.53 -17.37
N ASP A 247 -48.01 11.28 -17.84
CA ASP A 247 -47.21 10.67 -18.91
C ASP A 247 -45.70 10.95 -18.99
N VAL A 248 -44.92 10.00 -18.49
CA VAL A 248 -43.50 9.83 -18.86
C VAL A 248 -43.42 8.95 -20.10
N GLU A 249 -43.40 9.59 -21.27
CA GLU A 249 -42.95 8.97 -22.53
C GLU A 249 -41.45 8.67 -22.47
N CYS A 250 -41.09 7.43 -22.76
CA CYS A 250 -39.70 7.01 -23.01
C CYS A 250 -39.23 7.50 -24.38
N PRO A 251 -38.08 8.18 -24.51
CA PRO A 251 -37.48 8.43 -25.81
C PRO A 251 -36.75 7.18 -26.33
N ARG A 252 -37.23 6.70 -27.49
CA ARG A 252 -36.53 5.82 -28.43
C ARG A 252 -35.18 6.45 -28.82
N ILE A 253 -34.10 5.69 -28.65
CA ILE A 253 -32.81 6.02 -29.25
C ILE A 253 -32.80 5.40 -30.66
N SER A 254 -32.89 6.28 -31.65
CA SER A 254 -32.78 5.98 -33.07
C SER A 254 -31.33 5.80 -33.49
N GLU A 255 -31.11 4.83 -34.37
CA GLU A 255 -29.90 4.59 -35.16
C GLU A 255 -29.47 5.83 -35.97
N VAL A 256 -28.16 6.15 -36.03
CA VAL A 256 -27.53 6.77 -37.22
C VAL A 256 -26.05 6.35 -37.35
N SER A 257 -25.80 5.48 -38.34
CA SER A 257 -24.78 5.49 -39.40
C SER A 257 -23.30 5.91 -39.17
N LYS A 258 -22.44 4.91 -39.40
CA LYS A 258 -21.37 4.82 -40.43
C LYS A 258 -20.73 6.11 -40.99
N THR A 259 -19.43 6.24 -40.78
CA THR A 259 -18.33 6.52 -41.74
C THR A 259 -17.03 6.02 -41.05
N GLY A 260 -16.04 5.32 -41.63
CA GLY A 260 -15.57 5.21 -42.99
C GLY A 260 -14.25 5.96 -43.14
N ALA A 261 -13.10 5.34 -42.79
CA ALA A 261 -11.78 5.80 -43.23
C ALA A 261 -10.73 4.68 -43.19
N ASP A 262 -10.36 4.28 -44.41
CA ASP A 262 -9.21 3.48 -44.82
C ASP A 262 -7.88 4.12 -44.41
N ALA A 263 -6.90 3.31 -44.01
CA ALA A 263 -5.48 3.62 -44.22
C ALA A 263 -4.67 2.34 -44.33
N SER A 264 -4.24 2.09 -45.56
CA SER A 264 -3.49 0.92 -46.01
C SER A 264 -2.05 0.87 -45.49
N VAL A 265 -1.64 -0.37 -45.26
CA VAL A 265 -0.27 -0.87 -45.09
C VAL A 265 0.56 -0.59 -46.34
N GLN A 266 1.79 -0.09 -46.18
CA GLN A 266 2.88 -0.39 -47.11
C GLN A 266 4.17 -0.71 -46.33
N LEU A 267 4.50 -2.00 -46.37
CA LEU A 267 5.84 -2.55 -46.24
C LEU A 267 6.63 -2.25 -47.51
N LYS A 268 7.87 -1.76 -47.36
CA LYS A 268 8.95 -2.02 -48.33
C LYS A 268 10.26 -2.26 -47.58
N PHE A 269 10.79 -3.45 -47.88
CA PHE A 269 12.14 -4.01 -47.81
C PHE A 269 13.25 -3.19 -47.14
#